data_AF-A0A7C1SKT3-F1
#
_entry.id   AF-A0A7C1SKT3-F1
#
_cell.length_a   1.000
_cell.length_b   1.000
_cell.length_c   1.000
_cell.angle_alpha   90.00
_cell.angle_beta   90.00
_cell.angle_gamma   90.00
#
_symmetry.space_group_name_H-M   'P 1'
#
loop_
_entity.id
_entity.type
_entity.pdbx_description
1 polymer ?
#
loop_
_entity_poly.entity_id
_entity_poly.type
_entity_poly.pdbx_seq_one_letter_code
_entity_poly.pdbx_strand_id
1 'polypeptide(L)'
;MAHLENDVTKALLNLFDHCSPAVLKSFLQILYIKQAPGAFNFDFQVSDTNAYRRYPKRIMLSIISADTQLKSSESYSVTKTIPDACIFSNDTAILIESKTQSPLNDVQIKCQINQFFGTATKERIITWEVISEKFRILSGKLKGLDRFLVEQFCGFLDLIGISEFSGFSELDFFMLGSLGKIPDEDYADSERLFHRKISKFMKLLKTEMKPVLSFKNFDTYISRVPTQAIETHSGFYFYDKNPKIHVNHYPNINIIYFEYSMELTLNAEIQHSVKRIMSCLENKGDKVDAAVKKQSGLKLFVYYKLQYRPLSNFIWDLIPGFPRRQQGQVLKLDKLPRRCYIEAILNPHQTISEECL
;
A
#
# COMPACT_ATOMS: atom_id res chain seq x y z
N MET A 1 0.04 -8.23 -20.58
CA MET A 1 -0.84 -8.52 -19.42
C MET A 1 -1.06 -10.01 -19.20
N ALA A 2 -1.50 -10.80 -20.21
CA ALA A 2 -1.63 -12.26 -20.07
C ALA A 2 -0.30 -12.98 -19.71
N HIS A 3 0.85 -12.42 -20.11
CA HIS A 3 2.15 -12.97 -19.75
C HIS A 3 2.40 -13.00 -18.24
N LEU A 4 2.07 -11.92 -17.51
CA LEU A 4 2.33 -11.85 -16.07
C LEU A 4 1.50 -12.88 -15.27
N GLU A 5 0.22 -13.07 -15.62
CA GLU A 5 -0.65 -14.06 -14.96
C GLU A 5 -0.13 -15.49 -15.17
N ASN A 6 0.34 -15.78 -16.40
CA ASN A 6 1.01 -17.03 -16.75
C ASN A 6 2.33 -17.21 -16.00
N ASP A 7 3.16 -16.16 -15.90
CA ASP A 7 4.48 -16.21 -15.26
C ASP A 7 4.36 -16.47 -13.76
N VAL A 8 3.40 -15.84 -13.08
CA VAL A 8 3.15 -16.08 -11.64
C VAL A 8 2.63 -17.49 -11.41
N THR A 9 1.69 -17.97 -12.23
CA THR A 9 1.19 -19.34 -12.12
C THR A 9 2.30 -20.36 -12.38
N LYS A 10 3.12 -20.14 -13.40
CA LYS A 10 4.28 -20.99 -13.71
C LYS A 10 5.30 -20.99 -12.58
N ALA A 11 5.60 -19.83 -12.00
CA ALA A 11 6.50 -19.72 -10.84
C ALA A 11 5.96 -20.51 -9.64
N LEU A 12 4.66 -20.49 -9.41
CA LEU A 12 4.01 -21.28 -8.35
C LEU A 12 4.13 -22.80 -8.61
N LEU A 13 3.90 -23.26 -9.84
CA LEU A 13 4.08 -24.68 -10.19
C LEU A 13 5.53 -25.12 -10.07
N ASN A 14 6.47 -24.34 -10.59
CA ASN A 14 7.90 -24.61 -10.48
C ASN A 14 8.35 -24.70 -9.01
N LEU A 15 7.78 -23.86 -8.13
CA LEU A 15 8.03 -23.95 -6.69
C LEU A 15 7.62 -25.31 -6.15
N PHE A 16 6.48 -25.85 -6.57
CA PHE A 16 6.00 -27.16 -6.13
C PHE A 16 6.81 -28.31 -6.73
N ASP A 17 7.25 -28.20 -7.98
CA ASP A 17 8.09 -29.21 -8.65
C ASP A 17 9.51 -29.32 -8.05
N HIS A 18 10.05 -28.21 -7.52
CA HIS A 18 11.44 -28.15 -7.05
C HIS A 18 11.61 -28.10 -5.53
N CYS A 19 10.52 -28.00 -4.77
CA CYS A 19 10.55 -28.10 -3.30
C CYS A 19 10.16 -29.50 -2.81
N SER A 20 10.43 -29.77 -1.54
CA SER A 20 9.84 -30.94 -0.89
C SER A 20 8.30 -30.87 -0.87
N PRO A 21 7.60 -32.02 -0.77
CA PRO A 21 6.14 -32.07 -0.68
C PRO A 21 5.53 -31.25 0.46
N ALA A 22 6.32 -30.80 1.44
CA ALA A 22 5.86 -29.94 2.53
C ALA A 22 5.30 -28.60 2.03
N VAL A 23 5.89 -28.02 0.97
CA VAL A 23 5.44 -26.73 0.43
C VAL A 23 4.06 -26.85 -0.22
N LEU A 24 3.89 -27.83 -1.12
CA LEU A 24 2.58 -28.11 -1.72
C LEU A 24 1.54 -28.51 -0.66
N LYS A 25 1.91 -29.33 0.33
CA LYS A 25 1.01 -29.69 1.44
C LYS A 25 0.55 -28.46 2.21
N SER A 26 1.44 -27.51 2.47
CA SER A 26 1.07 -26.24 3.10
C SER A 26 0.11 -25.44 2.22
N PHE A 27 0.34 -25.38 0.91
CA PHE A 27 -0.59 -24.73 -0.03
C PHE A 27 -1.98 -25.38 -0.03
N LEU A 28 -2.05 -26.71 -0.07
CA LEU A 28 -3.31 -27.46 0.00
C LEU A 28 -4.07 -27.25 1.31
N GLN A 29 -3.35 -27.04 2.42
CA GLN A 29 -3.95 -26.66 3.70
C GLN A 29 -4.62 -25.29 3.66
N ILE A 30 -4.04 -24.31 2.94
CA ILE A 30 -4.68 -23.00 2.70
C ILE A 30 -6.04 -23.20 2.01
N LEU A 31 -6.14 -24.20 1.13
CA LEU A 31 -7.36 -24.55 0.40
C LEU A 31 -8.34 -25.44 1.20
N TYR A 32 -8.02 -25.77 2.45
CA TYR A 32 -8.75 -26.72 3.30
C TYR A 32 -8.86 -28.14 2.69
N ILE A 33 -7.83 -28.56 1.96
CA ILE A 33 -7.72 -29.90 1.39
C ILE A 33 -6.91 -30.77 2.36
N LYS A 34 -7.64 -31.59 3.14
CA LYS A 34 -7.06 -32.37 4.25
C LYS A 34 -6.19 -33.56 3.80
N GLN A 35 -6.49 -34.14 2.64
CA GLN A 35 -5.77 -35.27 2.09
C GLN A 35 -4.90 -34.76 0.93
N ALA A 36 -3.60 -34.69 1.17
CA ALA A 36 -2.61 -34.55 0.11
C ALA A 36 -2.10 -35.96 -0.21
N PRO A 37 -2.47 -36.59 -1.34
CA PRO A 37 -1.78 -37.78 -1.81
C PRO A 37 -0.27 -37.57 -1.87
N GLY A 38 0.50 -38.65 -1.77
CA GLY A 38 1.96 -38.61 -1.68
C GLY A 38 2.66 -38.02 -2.91
N ALA A 39 1.96 -37.95 -4.06
CA ALA A 39 2.45 -37.34 -5.28
C ALA A 39 1.34 -36.56 -6.00
N PHE A 40 1.70 -35.40 -6.52
CA PHE A 40 0.89 -34.60 -7.43
C PHE A 40 1.65 -34.42 -8.73
N ASN A 41 0.91 -34.22 -9.80
CA ASN A 41 1.40 -33.81 -11.11
C ASN A 41 0.84 -32.43 -11.43
N PHE A 42 1.53 -31.74 -12.33
CA PHE A 42 1.21 -30.37 -12.70
C PHE A 42 1.13 -30.28 -14.22
N ASP A 43 0.07 -29.65 -14.71
CA ASP A 43 -0.05 -29.27 -16.11
C ASP A 43 -0.15 -27.74 -16.18
N PHE A 44 0.68 -27.14 -17.02
CA PHE A 44 0.64 -25.70 -17.31
C PHE A 44 -0.10 -25.47 -18.62
N GLN A 45 -0.98 -24.47 -18.66
CA GLN A 45 -1.84 -24.15 -19.82
C GLN A 45 -2.64 -25.35 -20.32
N VAL A 46 -3.68 -25.66 -19.57
CA VAL A 46 -4.43 -26.92 -19.72
C VAL A 46 -5.17 -26.98 -21.05
N SER A 47 -4.72 -27.84 -21.97
CA SER A 47 -5.34 -28.00 -23.29
C SER A 47 -6.25 -29.21 -23.43
N ASP A 48 -6.03 -30.27 -22.64
CA ASP A 48 -6.86 -31.48 -22.67
C ASP A 48 -8.13 -31.30 -21.84
N THR A 49 -9.27 -31.21 -22.52
CA THR A 49 -10.59 -30.96 -21.92
C THR A 49 -11.21 -32.17 -21.25
N ASN A 50 -10.66 -33.37 -21.48
CA ASN A 50 -11.20 -34.62 -20.93
C ASN A 50 -10.33 -35.21 -19.82
N ALA A 51 -9.04 -34.85 -19.77
CA ALA A 51 -8.08 -35.40 -18.81
C ALA A 51 -8.57 -35.38 -17.34
N TYR A 52 -9.31 -34.34 -16.94
CA TYR A 52 -9.65 -34.12 -15.53
C TYR A 52 -11.10 -34.40 -15.13
N ARG A 53 -11.97 -34.76 -16.08
CA ARG A 53 -13.37 -35.08 -15.80
C ARG A 53 -13.53 -36.32 -14.92
N ARG A 54 -12.57 -37.25 -15.00
CA ARG A 54 -12.57 -38.53 -14.28
C ARG A 54 -12.26 -38.41 -12.78
N TYR A 55 -11.65 -37.32 -12.33
CA TYR A 55 -11.28 -37.18 -10.92
C TYR A 55 -12.53 -36.96 -10.06
N PRO A 56 -12.68 -37.65 -8.91
CA PRO A 56 -13.85 -37.51 -8.07
C PRO A 56 -13.92 -36.15 -7.36
N LYS A 57 -12.78 -35.60 -6.92
CA LYS A 57 -12.69 -34.24 -6.36
C LYS A 57 -12.20 -33.28 -7.44
N ARG A 58 -13.08 -32.39 -7.90
CA ARG A 58 -12.78 -31.40 -8.94
C ARG A 58 -12.92 -30.00 -8.36
N ILE A 59 -11.83 -29.28 -8.21
CA ILE A 59 -11.80 -27.99 -7.53
C ILE A 59 -11.44 -26.92 -8.55
N MET A 60 -12.30 -25.93 -8.73
CA MET A 60 -11.95 -24.72 -9.45
C MET A 60 -11.34 -23.72 -8.46
N LEU A 61 -10.10 -23.32 -8.70
CA LEU A 61 -9.36 -22.39 -7.87
C LEU A 61 -9.07 -21.11 -8.64
N SER A 62 -9.66 -20.01 -8.20
CA SER A 62 -9.31 -18.67 -8.67
C SER A 62 -8.32 -18.03 -7.70
N ILE A 63 -7.14 -17.65 -8.18
CA ILE A 63 -6.13 -16.92 -7.39
C ILE A 63 -6.08 -15.48 -7.88
N ILE A 64 -6.51 -14.54 -7.04
CA ILE A 64 -6.65 -13.13 -7.43
C ILE A 64 -5.73 -12.20 -6.64
N SER A 65 -5.48 -10.99 -7.12
CA SER A 65 -4.96 -9.91 -6.27
C SER A 65 -6.11 -9.37 -5.39
N ALA A 66 -5.80 -8.87 -4.18
CA ALA A 66 -6.80 -8.24 -3.32
C ALA A 66 -7.54 -7.06 -3.98
N ASP A 67 -6.90 -6.41 -4.96
CA ASP A 67 -7.45 -5.27 -5.70
C ASP A 67 -8.16 -5.69 -7.00
N THR A 68 -8.22 -7.00 -7.31
CA THR A 68 -8.90 -7.51 -8.51
C THR A 68 -10.42 -7.30 -8.41
N GLN A 69 -11.00 -6.73 -9.46
CA GLN A 69 -12.46 -6.60 -9.56
C GLN A 69 -13.11 -7.97 -9.80
N LEU A 70 -14.17 -8.27 -9.06
CA LEU A 70 -14.91 -9.54 -9.16
C LEU A 70 -16.01 -9.54 -10.24
N LYS A 71 -16.19 -8.44 -10.99
CA LYS A 71 -17.19 -8.36 -12.06
C LYS A 71 -16.62 -7.68 -13.28
N SER A 72 -16.64 -8.36 -14.42
CA SER A 72 -16.45 -7.75 -15.74
C SER A 72 -17.74 -7.05 -16.17
N SER A 73 -17.61 -5.97 -16.95
CA SER A 73 -18.74 -5.39 -17.69
C SER A 73 -19.37 -6.42 -18.64
N GLU A 74 -20.68 -6.32 -18.90
CA GLU A 74 -21.46 -7.23 -19.75
C GLU A 74 -20.94 -7.39 -21.20
N SER A 75 -20.00 -6.53 -21.62
CA SER A 75 -19.42 -6.49 -22.97
C SER A 75 -18.27 -7.48 -23.23
N TYR A 76 -17.81 -8.25 -22.24
CA TYR A 76 -16.68 -9.16 -22.42
C TYR A 76 -17.12 -10.52 -22.98
N SER A 77 -17.13 -10.66 -24.31
CA SER A 77 -17.41 -11.95 -24.97
C SER A 77 -16.17 -12.84 -24.94
N VAL A 78 -16.21 -13.90 -24.13
CA VAL A 78 -15.09 -14.84 -24.00
C VAL A 78 -15.30 -16.02 -24.95
N THR A 79 -14.51 -16.08 -26.02
CA THR A 79 -14.71 -17.09 -27.10
C THR A 79 -13.95 -18.39 -26.87
N LYS A 80 -12.85 -18.39 -26.10
CA LYS A 80 -12.13 -19.59 -25.63
C LYS A 80 -11.43 -19.29 -24.31
N THR A 81 -11.51 -20.22 -23.36
CA THR A 81 -10.86 -20.09 -22.05
C THR A 81 -9.96 -21.29 -21.81
N ILE A 82 -8.67 -21.02 -21.66
CA ILE A 82 -7.67 -22.00 -21.26
C ILE A 82 -7.32 -21.69 -19.81
N PRO A 83 -7.52 -22.63 -18.88
CA PRO A 83 -7.05 -22.48 -17.51
C PRO A 83 -5.52 -22.39 -17.46
N ASP A 84 -5.00 -21.54 -16.58
CA ASP A 84 -3.56 -21.29 -16.47
C ASP A 84 -2.80 -22.55 -16.03
N ALA A 85 -3.40 -23.38 -15.17
CA ALA A 85 -2.78 -24.62 -14.70
C ALA A 85 -3.78 -25.66 -14.16
N CYS A 86 -3.31 -26.88 -13.97
CA CYS A 86 -3.97 -27.91 -13.18
C CYS A 86 -2.98 -28.59 -12.24
N ILE A 87 -3.36 -28.75 -10.97
CA ILE A 87 -2.65 -29.59 -10.00
C ILE A 87 -3.51 -30.83 -9.77
N PHE A 88 -2.99 -32.02 -10.02
CA PHE A 88 -3.80 -33.24 -9.95
C PHE A 88 -3.06 -34.44 -9.36
N SER A 89 -3.85 -35.38 -8.89
CA SER A 89 -3.44 -36.63 -8.23
C SER A 89 -4.50 -37.69 -8.48
N ASN A 90 -4.37 -38.89 -7.94
CA ASN A 90 -5.31 -39.99 -8.23
C ASN A 90 -6.79 -39.67 -7.94
N ASP A 91 -7.09 -38.83 -6.94
CA ASP A 91 -8.47 -38.55 -6.51
C ASP A 91 -8.90 -37.08 -6.66
N THR A 92 -7.95 -36.19 -6.92
CA THR A 92 -8.17 -34.74 -6.86
C THR A 92 -7.56 -34.07 -8.08
N ALA A 93 -8.33 -33.20 -8.74
CA ALA A 93 -7.85 -32.23 -9.72
C ALA A 93 -8.26 -30.82 -9.31
N ILE A 94 -7.31 -29.90 -9.36
CA ILE A 94 -7.45 -28.49 -9.00
C ILE A 94 -7.12 -27.68 -10.24
N LEU A 95 -8.13 -27.13 -10.89
CA LEU A 95 -7.97 -26.26 -12.04
C LEU A 95 -7.74 -24.85 -11.54
N ILE A 96 -6.71 -24.18 -12.05
CA ILE A 96 -6.26 -22.87 -11.57
C ILE A 96 -6.53 -21.83 -12.65
N GLU A 97 -7.17 -20.75 -12.25
CA GLU A 97 -7.23 -19.48 -12.99
C GLU A 97 -6.62 -18.39 -12.10
N SER A 98 -5.65 -17.66 -12.63
CA SER A 98 -5.01 -16.54 -11.94
C SER A 98 -5.37 -15.19 -12.54
N LYS A 99 -5.52 -14.21 -11.65
CA LYS A 99 -5.71 -12.80 -12.00
C LYS A 99 -4.81 -11.93 -11.14
N THR A 100 -3.88 -11.24 -11.77
CA THR A 100 -3.01 -10.27 -11.07
C THR A 100 -3.57 -8.85 -11.16
N GLN A 101 -4.23 -8.53 -12.27
CA GLN A 101 -4.72 -7.18 -12.58
C GLN A 101 -6.07 -7.20 -13.31
N SER A 102 -6.31 -8.22 -14.14
CA SER A 102 -7.55 -8.32 -14.88
C SER A 102 -8.71 -8.78 -13.97
N PRO A 103 -9.97 -8.39 -14.25
CA PRO A 103 -11.11 -8.84 -13.47
C PRO A 103 -11.30 -10.35 -13.52
N LEU A 104 -11.83 -10.93 -12.45
CA LEU A 104 -12.31 -12.31 -12.47
C LEU A 104 -13.66 -12.35 -13.19
N ASN A 105 -13.75 -13.10 -14.28
CA ASN A 105 -14.97 -13.21 -15.09
C ASN A 105 -15.70 -14.54 -14.79
N ASP A 106 -16.85 -14.46 -14.14
CA ASP A 106 -17.67 -15.63 -13.78
C ASP A 106 -18.08 -16.49 -14.99
N VAL A 107 -18.31 -15.88 -16.16
CA VAL A 107 -18.64 -16.60 -17.39
C VAL A 107 -17.44 -17.44 -17.83
N GLN A 108 -16.23 -16.87 -17.78
CA GLN A 108 -15.00 -17.60 -18.07
C GLN A 108 -14.83 -18.80 -17.13
N ILE A 109 -15.00 -18.59 -15.82
CA ILE A 109 -14.86 -19.64 -14.80
C ILE A 109 -15.86 -20.78 -15.06
N LYS A 110 -17.14 -20.44 -15.31
CA LYS A 110 -18.18 -21.44 -15.64
C LYS A 110 -17.87 -22.20 -16.93
N CYS A 111 -17.39 -21.51 -17.97
CA CYS A 111 -16.96 -22.16 -19.21
C CYS A 111 -15.82 -23.14 -18.96
N GLN A 112 -14.80 -22.76 -18.19
CA GLN A 112 -13.68 -23.65 -17.84
C GLN A 112 -14.15 -24.88 -17.05
N ILE A 113 -15.01 -24.69 -16.05
CA ILE A 113 -15.59 -25.80 -15.28
C ILE A 113 -16.31 -26.78 -16.22
N ASN A 114 -17.21 -26.27 -17.05
CA ASN A 114 -17.99 -27.11 -17.97
C ASN A 114 -17.08 -27.82 -18.98
N GLN A 115 -16.07 -27.14 -19.50
CA GLN A 115 -15.16 -27.67 -20.51
C GLN A 115 -14.21 -28.73 -19.96
N PHE A 116 -13.56 -28.49 -18.82
CA PHE A 116 -12.46 -29.34 -18.31
C PHE A 116 -12.90 -30.32 -17.21
N PHE A 117 -13.92 -29.97 -16.44
CA PHE A 117 -14.44 -30.83 -15.36
C PHE A 117 -15.83 -31.39 -15.63
N GLY A 118 -16.60 -30.80 -16.55
CA GLY A 118 -18.04 -31.03 -16.69
C GLY A 118 -18.83 -30.40 -15.54
N THR A 119 -18.42 -30.68 -14.29
CA THR A 119 -18.93 -30.03 -13.07
C THR A 119 -17.82 -29.88 -12.04
N ALA A 120 -17.78 -28.77 -11.30
CA ALA A 120 -16.88 -28.62 -10.16
C ALA A 120 -17.55 -29.16 -8.88
N THR A 121 -16.77 -29.84 -8.04
CA THR A 121 -17.22 -30.21 -6.69
C THR A 121 -17.11 -29.04 -5.71
N LYS A 122 -16.15 -28.14 -5.95
CA LYS A 122 -15.93 -26.93 -5.16
C LYS A 122 -15.37 -25.83 -6.04
N GLU A 123 -15.78 -24.61 -5.74
CA GLU A 123 -15.16 -23.39 -6.23
C GLU A 123 -14.49 -22.68 -5.03
N ARG A 124 -13.31 -22.12 -5.28
CA ARG A 124 -12.49 -21.45 -4.26
C ARG A 124 -11.87 -20.20 -4.87
N ILE A 125 -11.93 -19.12 -4.10
CA ILE A 125 -11.20 -17.89 -4.40
C ILE A 125 -10.23 -17.66 -3.26
N ILE A 126 -8.96 -17.49 -3.57
CA ILE A 126 -7.93 -17.06 -2.62
C ILE A 126 -7.15 -15.90 -3.21
N THR A 127 -6.43 -15.16 -2.38
CA THR A 127 -5.60 -14.07 -2.86
C THR A 127 -4.12 -14.41 -2.85
N TRP A 128 -3.36 -13.78 -3.75
CA TRP A 128 -1.91 -13.84 -3.74
C TRP A 128 -1.32 -13.34 -2.42
N GLU A 129 -1.95 -12.36 -1.79
CA GLU A 129 -1.59 -11.88 -0.45
C GLU A 129 -1.66 -12.99 0.59
N VAL A 130 -2.77 -13.75 0.66
CA VAL A 130 -2.93 -14.87 1.59
C VAL A 130 -1.88 -15.96 1.34
N ILE A 131 -1.60 -16.29 0.07
CA ILE A 131 -0.55 -17.26 -0.27
C ILE A 131 0.81 -16.76 0.25
N SER A 132 1.15 -15.51 -0.04
CA SER A 132 2.44 -14.92 0.36
C SER A 132 2.61 -14.88 1.88
N GLU A 133 1.57 -14.50 2.64
CA GLU A 133 1.58 -14.47 4.11
C GLU A 133 1.88 -15.86 4.69
N LYS A 134 1.15 -16.88 4.21
CA LYS A 134 1.33 -18.26 4.69
C LYS A 134 2.67 -18.85 4.28
N PHE A 135 3.18 -18.52 3.10
CA PHE A 135 4.48 -18.96 2.63
C PHE A 135 5.63 -18.30 3.41
N ARG A 136 5.51 -17.04 3.82
CA ARG A 136 6.48 -16.41 4.74
C ARG A 136 6.50 -17.08 6.12
N ILE A 137 5.34 -17.43 6.65
CA ILE A 137 5.27 -18.18 7.92
C ILE A 137 5.90 -19.56 7.77
N LEU A 138 5.67 -20.20 6.61
CA LEU A 138 6.26 -21.50 6.30
C LEU A 138 7.78 -21.43 6.12
N SER A 139 8.30 -20.41 5.43
CA SER A 139 9.73 -20.27 5.14
C SER A 139 10.58 -20.21 6.41
N GLY A 140 10.06 -19.59 7.49
CA GLY A 140 10.69 -19.59 8.81
C GLY A 140 10.86 -20.99 9.45
N LYS A 141 10.16 -22.01 8.93
CA LYS A 141 10.24 -23.41 9.36
C LYS A 141 10.98 -24.32 8.39
N LEU A 142 11.19 -23.86 7.15
CA LEU A 142 11.89 -24.59 6.09
C LEU A 142 13.41 -24.41 6.22
N LYS A 143 14.17 -25.27 5.54
CA LYS A 143 15.64 -25.24 5.51
C LYS A 143 16.15 -25.45 4.09
N GLY A 144 17.39 -25.03 3.84
CA GLY A 144 18.08 -25.28 2.57
C GLY A 144 17.31 -24.76 1.36
N LEU A 145 17.23 -25.59 0.32
CA LEU A 145 16.64 -25.24 -0.98
C LEU A 145 15.16 -24.81 -0.86
N ASP A 146 14.35 -25.53 -0.08
CA ASP A 146 12.93 -25.20 0.10
C ASP A 146 12.74 -23.79 0.63
N ARG A 147 13.52 -23.41 1.65
CA ARG A 147 13.46 -22.05 2.22
C ARG A 147 13.83 -21.01 1.18
N PHE A 148 14.93 -21.24 0.46
CA PHE A 148 15.40 -20.33 -0.57
C PHE A 148 14.35 -20.13 -1.67
N LEU A 149 13.79 -21.21 -2.23
CA LEU A 149 12.80 -21.11 -3.31
C LEU A 149 11.51 -20.44 -2.86
N VAL A 150 11.03 -20.72 -1.64
CA VAL A 150 9.85 -20.04 -1.08
C VAL A 150 10.13 -18.55 -0.86
N GLU A 151 11.30 -18.18 -0.35
CA GLU A 151 11.69 -16.76 -0.19
C GLU A 151 11.81 -16.05 -1.54
N GLN A 152 12.38 -16.69 -2.57
CA GLN A 152 12.44 -16.14 -3.93
C GLN A 152 11.05 -15.95 -4.54
N PHE A 153 10.15 -16.92 -4.37
CA PHE A 153 8.77 -16.80 -4.83
C PHE A 153 8.05 -15.65 -4.13
N CYS A 154 8.17 -15.53 -2.80
CA CYS A 154 7.62 -14.39 -2.07
C CYS A 154 8.21 -13.04 -2.54
N GLY A 155 9.52 -12.98 -2.80
CA GLY A 155 10.19 -11.80 -3.34
C GLY A 155 9.70 -11.42 -4.73
N PHE A 156 9.39 -12.42 -5.57
CA PHE A 156 8.76 -12.18 -6.86
C PHE A 156 7.35 -11.60 -6.72
N LEU A 157 6.53 -12.11 -5.79
CA LEU A 157 5.21 -11.54 -5.50
C LEU A 157 5.30 -10.10 -4.96
N ASP A 158 6.32 -9.79 -4.16
CA ASP A 158 6.62 -8.41 -3.70
C ASP A 158 6.96 -7.51 -4.88
N LEU A 159 7.84 -7.97 -5.77
CA LEU A 159 8.32 -7.22 -6.92
C LEU A 159 7.16 -6.78 -7.83
N ILE A 160 6.16 -7.63 -8.02
CA ILE A 160 5.00 -7.33 -8.87
C ILE A 160 3.80 -6.75 -8.07
N GLY A 161 3.97 -6.58 -6.77
CA GLY A 161 3.04 -5.85 -5.88
C GLY A 161 1.78 -6.61 -5.48
N ILE A 162 1.76 -7.94 -5.56
CA ILE A 162 0.57 -8.78 -5.23
C ILE A 162 0.75 -9.60 -3.93
N SER A 163 1.83 -9.37 -3.20
CA SER A 163 2.05 -9.93 -1.86
C SER A 163 1.37 -9.11 -0.76
N GLU A 164 1.17 -9.72 0.41
CA GLU A 164 0.77 -9.01 1.62
C GLU A 164 1.82 -7.95 2.00
N PHE A 165 1.40 -6.85 2.61
CA PHE A 165 2.33 -5.78 2.98
C PHE A 165 3.35 -6.29 4.00
N SER A 166 4.62 -6.23 3.63
CA SER A 166 5.75 -6.70 4.44
C SER A 166 6.70 -5.56 4.84
N GLY A 167 6.29 -4.31 4.63
CA GLY A 167 7.10 -3.12 4.86
C GLY A 167 7.55 -2.43 3.57
N PHE A 168 8.25 -1.31 3.75
CA PHE A 168 8.95 -0.62 2.68
C PHE A 168 10.44 -1.01 2.70
N SER A 169 11.01 -1.22 1.53
CA SER A 169 12.44 -1.41 1.31
C SER A 169 13.12 -0.08 0.95
N GLU A 170 14.44 0.00 1.06
CA GLU A 170 15.20 1.18 0.61
C GLU A 170 14.98 1.47 -0.87
N LEU A 171 14.89 0.41 -1.69
CA LEU A 171 14.65 0.52 -3.13
C LEU A 171 13.31 1.20 -3.42
N ASP A 172 12.28 0.92 -2.62
CA ASP A 172 10.96 1.52 -2.78
C ASP A 172 11.02 3.06 -2.71
N PHE A 173 11.83 3.59 -1.80
CA PHE A 173 12.04 5.04 -1.68
C PHE A 173 12.99 5.56 -2.76
N PHE A 174 14.11 4.87 -3.00
CA PHE A 174 15.11 5.30 -4.00
C PHE A 174 14.47 5.53 -5.37
N MET A 175 13.53 4.67 -5.78
CA MET A 175 12.86 4.79 -7.07
C MET A 175 12.00 6.06 -7.21
N LEU A 176 11.54 6.69 -6.13
CA LEU A 176 10.82 7.97 -6.19
C LEU A 176 11.72 9.11 -6.72
N GLY A 177 13.02 9.05 -6.45
CA GLY A 177 13.99 10.03 -6.96
C GLY A 177 14.62 9.65 -8.30
N SER A 178 14.16 8.58 -8.94
CA SER A 178 14.68 8.10 -10.23
C SER A 178 14.04 8.76 -11.45
N LEU A 179 13.12 9.71 -11.26
CA LEU A 179 12.47 10.45 -12.35
C LEU A 179 13.54 11.11 -13.25
N GLY A 180 13.51 10.78 -14.54
CA GLY A 180 14.49 11.25 -15.54
C GLY A 180 15.87 10.59 -15.46
N LYS A 181 16.10 9.65 -14.52
CA LYS A 181 17.34 8.84 -14.42
C LYS A 181 17.20 7.46 -15.05
N ILE A 182 15.97 6.98 -15.23
CA ILE A 182 15.61 5.69 -15.84
C ILE A 182 14.56 5.92 -16.94
N PRO A 183 14.30 4.93 -17.83
CA PRO A 183 13.23 5.02 -18.81
C PRO A 183 11.87 5.32 -18.15
N ASP A 184 11.06 6.16 -18.81
CA ASP A 184 9.77 6.61 -18.27
C ASP A 184 8.82 5.45 -17.95
N GLU A 185 8.87 4.37 -18.76
CA GLU A 185 8.07 3.16 -18.55
C GLU A 185 8.46 2.44 -17.25
N ASP A 186 9.76 2.29 -16.99
CA ASP A 186 10.29 1.66 -15.78
C ASP A 186 9.97 2.49 -14.53
N TYR A 187 10.04 3.82 -14.65
CA TYR A 187 9.64 4.73 -13.57
C TYR A 187 8.15 4.62 -13.29
N ALA A 188 7.30 4.64 -14.31
CA ALA A 188 5.85 4.51 -14.16
C ALA A 188 5.46 3.17 -13.52
N ASP A 189 6.12 2.08 -13.89
CA ASP A 189 5.91 0.77 -13.27
C ASP A 189 6.33 0.75 -11.80
N SER A 190 7.47 1.35 -11.47
CA SER A 190 7.97 1.49 -10.10
C SER A 190 7.05 2.35 -9.25
N GLU A 191 6.60 3.48 -9.77
CA GLU A 191 5.64 4.38 -9.12
C GLU A 191 4.31 3.66 -8.85
N ARG A 192 3.80 2.88 -9.81
CA ARG A 192 2.60 2.08 -9.65
C ARG A 192 2.75 1.04 -8.53
N LEU A 193 3.89 0.35 -8.48
CA LEU A 193 4.18 -0.64 -7.43
C LEU A 193 4.29 0.03 -6.06
N PHE A 194 4.93 1.19 -5.98
CA PHE A 194 5.03 1.97 -4.75
C PHE A 194 3.66 2.41 -4.24
N HIS A 195 2.79 2.93 -5.11
CA HIS A 195 1.41 3.30 -4.74
C HIS A 195 0.57 2.11 -4.28
N ARG A 196 0.77 0.91 -4.83
CA ARG A 196 0.16 -0.33 -4.31
C ARG A 196 0.64 -0.62 -2.89
N LYS A 197 1.94 -0.49 -2.62
CA LYS A 197 2.50 -0.65 -1.27
C LYS A 197 1.93 0.38 -0.29
N ILE A 198 1.85 1.66 -0.68
CA ILE A 198 1.19 2.70 0.13
C ILE A 198 -0.26 2.30 0.43
N SER A 199 -0.99 1.78 -0.56
CA SER A 199 -2.38 1.36 -0.37
C SER A 199 -2.53 0.26 0.67
N LYS A 200 -1.66 -0.75 0.61
CA LYS A 200 -1.66 -1.84 1.59
C LYS A 200 -1.21 -1.35 2.97
N PHE A 201 -0.17 -0.52 3.04
CA PHE A 201 0.28 0.14 4.27
C PHE A 201 -0.83 0.96 4.93
N MET A 202 -1.53 1.80 4.17
CA MET A 202 -2.62 2.62 4.69
C MET A 202 -3.81 1.79 5.16
N LYS A 203 -4.10 0.66 4.52
CA LYS A 203 -5.15 -0.28 4.96
C LYS A 203 -4.78 -0.94 6.31
N LEU A 204 -3.53 -1.39 6.46
CA LEU A 204 -3.01 -1.92 7.71
C LEU A 204 -3.05 -0.84 8.80
N LEU A 205 -2.47 0.33 8.52
CA LEU A 205 -2.40 1.44 9.47
C LEU A 205 -3.79 1.94 9.87
N LYS A 206 -4.77 1.99 8.96
CA LYS A 206 -6.18 2.29 9.29
C LYS A 206 -6.75 1.32 10.31
N THR A 207 -6.44 0.04 10.18
CA THR A 207 -6.93 -1.01 11.08
C THR A 207 -6.33 -0.85 12.47
N GLU A 208 -5.01 -0.68 12.55
CA GLU A 208 -4.26 -0.46 13.80
C GLU A 208 -4.62 0.86 14.49
N MET A 209 -4.84 1.93 13.73
CA MET A 209 -5.15 3.25 14.27
C MET A 209 -6.62 3.44 14.62
N LYS A 210 -7.52 2.54 14.19
CA LYS A 210 -8.97 2.68 14.44
C LYS A 210 -9.32 2.82 15.92
N PRO A 211 -8.76 2.04 16.87
CA PRO A 211 -9.04 2.22 18.30
C PRO A 211 -8.53 3.57 18.83
N VAL A 212 -7.35 4.00 18.38
CA VAL A 212 -6.68 5.23 18.82
C VAL A 212 -7.40 6.48 18.30
N LEU A 213 -7.85 6.44 17.05
CA LEU A 213 -8.53 7.54 16.37
C LEU A 213 -10.06 7.49 16.51
N SER A 214 -10.58 6.62 17.38
CA SER A 214 -12.02 6.38 17.55
C SER A 214 -12.81 7.60 18.06
N PHE A 215 -12.12 8.63 18.55
CA PHE A 215 -12.71 9.89 18.98
C PHE A 215 -13.39 10.66 17.83
N LYS A 216 -13.06 10.36 16.57
CA LYS A 216 -13.68 10.99 15.40
C LYS A 216 -13.69 10.04 14.20
N ASN A 217 -14.73 10.17 13.38
CA ASN A 217 -14.74 9.50 12.08
C ASN A 217 -13.57 10.00 11.22
N PHE A 218 -12.87 9.07 10.58
CA PHE A 218 -11.79 9.39 9.68
C PHE A 218 -11.80 8.45 8.48
N ASP A 219 -11.30 8.96 7.36
CA ASP A 219 -11.03 8.19 6.16
C ASP A 219 -9.55 8.28 5.77
N THR A 220 -9.12 7.33 4.95
CA THR A 220 -7.77 7.32 4.38
C THR A 220 -7.82 7.89 2.98
N TYR A 221 -6.84 8.73 2.68
CA TYR A 221 -6.62 9.24 1.33
C TYR A 221 -5.22 8.85 0.88
N ILE A 222 -5.09 8.54 -0.40
CA ILE A 222 -3.82 8.30 -1.06
C ILE A 222 -3.85 9.20 -2.28
N SER A 223 -2.91 10.13 -2.33
CA SER A 223 -2.82 11.04 -3.44
C SER A 223 -2.48 10.27 -4.71
N ARG A 224 -3.12 10.69 -5.80
CA ARG A 224 -2.66 10.37 -7.16
C ARG A 224 -1.78 11.53 -7.56
N VAL A 225 -0.52 11.49 -7.17
CA VAL A 225 0.34 12.61 -7.51
C VAL A 225 0.60 12.57 -9.02
N PRO A 226 0.61 13.72 -9.72
CA PRO A 226 1.04 13.76 -11.11
C PRO A 226 2.42 13.12 -11.24
N THR A 227 2.66 12.39 -12.33
CA THR A 227 3.91 11.67 -12.69
C THR A 227 5.20 12.50 -12.62
N GLN A 228 5.09 13.82 -12.39
CA GLN A 228 6.20 14.77 -12.35
C GLN A 228 6.58 15.26 -10.93
N ALA A 229 5.85 14.86 -9.89
CA ALA A 229 6.23 15.24 -8.53
C ALA A 229 7.30 14.30 -7.96
N ILE A 230 8.21 14.86 -7.18
CA ILE A 230 9.31 14.15 -6.51
C ILE A 230 8.83 13.51 -5.18
N GLU A 231 7.58 13.75 -4.81
CA GLU A 231 6.98 13.27 -3.57
C GLU A 231 5.60 12.66 -3.84
N THR A 232 5.25 11.63 -3.06
CA THR A 232 3.87 11.15 -2.96
C THR A 232 3.38 11.29 -1.53
N HIS A 233 2.07 11.36 -1.31
CA HIS A 233 1.52 11.45 0.04
C HIS A 233 0.26 10.61 0.22
N SER A 234 0.05 10.15 1.45
CA SER A 234 -1.18 9.54 1.93
C SER A 234 -1.56 10.17 3.27
N GLY A 235 -2.75 9.91 3.79
CA GLY A 235 -3.09 10.45 5.10
C GLY A 235 -4.41 10.00 5.65
N PHE A 236 -4.60 10.28 6.94
CA PHE A 236 -5.89 10.17 7.63
C PHE A 236 -6.57 11.53 7.63
N TYR A 237 -7.80 11.60 7.15
CA TYR A 237 -8.58 12.82 7.12
C TYR A 237 -9.77 12.66 8.05
N PHE A 238 -9.88 13.54 9.05
CA PHE A 238 -10.94 13.51 10.05
C PHE A 238 -12.22 14.16 9.51
N TYR A 239 -12.78 13.51 8.50
CA TYR A 239 -13.90 13.94 7.68
C TYR A 239 -15.25 13.68 8.35
N ASP A 240 -16.16 14.65 8.29
CA ASP A 240 -17.54 14.55 8.82
C ASP A 240 -18.59 14.26 7.73
N LYS A 241 -18.17 13.96 6.50
CA LYS A 241 -19.04 13.69 5.35
C LYS A 241 -19.82 14.90 4.81
N ASN A 242 -19.43 16.13 5.16
CA ASN A 242 -20.04 17.32 4.57
C ASN A 242 -19.52 17.57 3.14
N PRO A 243 -20.35 17.39 2.09
CA PRO A 243 -19.91 17.55 0.70
C PRO A 243 -19.58 19.00 0.32
N LYS A 244 -19.92 19.98 1.16
CA LYS A 244 -19.62 21.41 0.94
C LYS A 244 -18.19 21.78 1.32
N ILE A 245 -17.48 20.93 2.05
CA ILE A 245 -16.14 21.22 2.57
C ILE A 245 -15.17 20.28 1.85
N HIS A 246 -14.21 20.86 1.13
CA HIS A 246 -13.16 20.10 0.48
C HIS A 246 -12.34 19.32 1.52
N VAL A 247 -11.93 18.08 1.21
CA VAL A 247 -11.26 17.17 2.16
C VAL A 247 -9.99 17.77 2.81
N ASN A 248 -9.27 18.61 2.07
CA ASN A 248 -8.08 19.33 2.56
C ASN A 248 -8.36 20.39 3.65
N HIS A 249 -9.62 20.71 3.94
CA HIS A 249 -9.99 21.61 5.04
C HIS A 249 -10.31 20.91 6.35
N TYR A 250 -10.23 19.58 6.38
CA TYR A 250 -10.35 18.82 7.61
C TYR A 250 -8.99 18.66 8.27
N PRO A 251 -8.95 18.56 9.61
CA PRO A 251 -7.77 18.07 10.29
C PRO A 251 -7.34 16.75 9.65
N ASN A 252 -6.04 16.59 9.44
CA ASN A 252 -5.49 15.40 8.82
C ASN A 252 -4.09 15.07 9.35
N ILE A 253 -3.73 13.80 9.25
CA ILE A 253 -2.37 13.31 9.47
C ILE A 253 -1.87 12.87 8.09
N ASN A 254 -0.96 13.62 7.47
CA ASN A 254 -0.34 13.23 6.22
C ASN A 254 0.95 12.47 6.47
N ILE A 255 1.22 11.54 5.58
CA ILE A 255 2.44 10.76 5.44
C ILE A 255 2.97 11.10 4.06
N ILE A 256 4.11 11.78 4.00
CA ILE A 256 4.77 12.23 2.78
C ILE A 256 5.98 11.32 2.55
N TYR A 257 6.13 10.81 1.34
CA TYR A 257 7.19 9.88 0.95
C TYR A 257 8.16 10.59 0.01
N PHE A 258 9.45 10.53 0.35
CA PHE A 258 10.57 11.11 -0.40
C PHE A 258 11.58 10.02 -0.78
N GLU A 259 12.51 10.33 -1.68
CA GLU A 259 13.57 9.41 -2.15
C GLU A 259 14.34 8.68 -1.04
N TYR A 260 14.47 9.30 0.14
CA TYR A 260 15.25 8.75 1.27
C TYR A 260 14.53 8.79 2.61
N SER A 261 13.25 9.15 2.65
CA SER A 261 12.55 9.30 3.93
C SER A 261 11.04 9.27 3.82
N MET A 262 10.40 9.08 4.97
CA MET A 262 8.97 9.26 5.15
C MET A 262 8.75 10.30 6.26
N GLU A 263 7.86 11.24 6.02
CA GLU A 263 7.55 12.34 6.92
C GLU A 263 6.09 12.27 7.37
N LEU A 264 5.85 12.38 8.67
CA LEU A 264 4.52 12.46 9.23
C LEU A 264 4.22 13.91 9.59
N THR A 265 3.19 14.49 8.99
CA THR A 265 2.71 15.84 9.31
C THR A 265 1.30 15.77 9.87
N LEU A 266 1.09 16.45 11.00
CA LEU A 266 -0.25 16.66 11.54
C LEU A 266 -0.71 18.04 11.08
N ASN A 267 -1.64 18.09 10.13
CA ASN A 267 -2.36 19.31 9.84
C ASN A 267 -3.58 19.38 10.76
N ALA A 268 -3.42 20.07 11.89
CA ALA A 268 -4.53 20.43 12.76
C ALA A 268 -5.03 21.85 12.44
N GLU A 269 -5.16 22.22 11.16
CA GLU A 269 -5.78 23.48 10.73
C GLU A 269 -7.21 23.58 11.27
N ILE A 270 -7.32 24.05 12.51
CA ILE A 270 -8.54 24.60 13.05
C ILE A 270 -8.62 25.95 12.36
N GLN A 271 -9.17 25.98 11.15
CA GLN A 271 -9.43 27.22 10.39
C GLN A 271 -10.09 28.28 11.29
N HIS A 272 -10.89 27.83 12.27
CA HIS A 272 -11.48 28.68 13.31
C HIS A 272 -10.45 29.26 14.29
N SER A 273 -9.44 28.53 14.75
CA SER A 273 -8.37 29.06 15.60
C SER A 273 -7.47 30.01 14.82
N VAL A 274 -7.13 29.68 13.57
CA VAL A 274 -6.39 30.60 12.68
C VAL A 274 -7.21 31.86 12.42
N LYS A 275 -8.50 31.75 12.07
CA LYS A 275 -9.40 32.90 11.93
C LYS A 275 -9.54 33.71 13.22
N ARG A 276 -9.57 33.07 14.39
CA ARG A 276 -9.64 33.75 15.68
C ARG A 276 -8.34 34.48 16.01
N ILE A 277 -7.19 33.89 15.70
CA ILE A 277 -5.87 34.54 15.82
C ILE A 277 -5.80 35.72 14.86
N MET A 278 -6.14 35.53 13.58
CA MET A 278 -6.19 36.60 12.58
C MET A 278 -7.14 37.72 12.99
N SER A 279 -8.36 37.39 13.44
CA SER A 279 -9.32 38.38 13.93
C SER A 279 -8.82 39.11 15.19
N CYS A 280 -8.09 38.42 16.07
CA CYS A 280 -7.47 39.06 17.23
C CYS A 280 -6.33 40.00 16.81
N LEU A 281 -5.50 39.60 15.83
CA LEU A 281 -4.46 40.42 15.23
C LEU A 281 -5.04 41.63 14.49
N GLU A 282 -6.16 41.48 13.78
CA GLU A 282 -6.84 42.59 13.09
C GLU A 282 -7.46 43.58 14.10
N ASN A 283 -8.09 43.09 15.16
CA ASN A 283 -8.78 43.93 16.14
C ASN A 283 -7.87 44.52 17.24
N LYS A 284 -6.70 43.93 17.46
CA LYS A 284 -5.75 44.35 18.51
C LYS A 284 -4.33 44.51 17.95
N GLY A 285 -4.20 44.71 16.65
CA GLY A 285 -2.92 44.77 15.92
C GLY A 285 -1.93 45.74 16.55
N ASP A 286 -2.37 46.95 16.88
CA ASP A 286 -1.51 47.96 17.52
C ASP A 286 -0.94 47.52 18.87
N LYS A 287 -1.70 46.74 19.66
CA LYS A 287 -1.26 46.23 20.96
C LYS A 287 -0.28 45.06 20.80
N VAL A 288 -0.50 44.21 19.81
CA VAL A 288 0.40 43.10 19.47
C VAL A 288 1.70 43.66 18.89
N ASP A 289 1.62 44.61 17.96
CA ASP A 289 2.77 45.30 17.39
C ASP A 289 3.55 46.08 18.45
N ALA A 290 2.88 46.74 19.40
CA ALA A 290 3.55 47.40 20.51
C ALA A 290 4.26 46.41 21.46
N ALA A 291 3.73 45.20 21.63
CA ALA A 291 4.38 44.14 22.40
C ALA A 291 5.56 43.50 21.65
N VAL A 292 5.42 43.30 20.33
CA VAL A 292 6.47 42.74 19.45
C VAL A 292 7.62 43.74 19.24
N LYS A 293 7.32 45.04 19.05
CA LYS A 293 8.33 46.11 18.94
C LYS A 293 9.19 46.27 20.19
N LYS A 294 8.71 45.83 21.36
CA LYS A 294 9.45 45.82 22.63
C LYS A 294 10.41 44.63 22.75
N GLN A 295 10.34 43.66 21.85
CA GLN A 295 11.17 42.44 21.87
C GLN A 295 12.16 42.47 20.70
N SER A 296 13.41 42.85 20.96
CA SER A 296 14.45 42.89 19.91
C SER A 296 14.85 41.47 19.49
N GLY A 297 14.74 41.16 18.20
CA GLY A 297 15.21 39.89 17.61
C GLY A 297 14.16 38.78 17.51
N LEU A 298 12.89 39.05 17.79
CA LEU A 298 11.85 38.04 17.72
C LEU A 298 11.43 37.75 16.26
N LYS A 299 11.35 36.46 15.89
CA LYS A 299 10.63 35.97 14.72
C LYS A 299 9.67 34.89 15.17
N LEU A 300 8.47 34.95 14.64
CA LEU A 300 7.34 34.14 15.07
C LEU A 300 7.29 32.91 14.12
N PHE A 301 7.52 31.66 14.63
CA PHE A 301 7.24 30.35 13.96
C PHE A 301 6.66 29.15 14.89
N VAL A 302 5.42 28.56 14.70
CA VAL A 302 4.79 27.33 15.33
C VAL A 302 4.52 26.12 14.36
N TYR A 303 5.35 25.07 14.39
CA TYR A 303 5.00 23.73 13.87
C TYR A 303 5.67 22.60 14.67
N TYR A 304 5.11 21.40 14.56
CA TYR A 304 5.72 20.14 15.00
C TYR A 304 5.93 19.24 13.78
N LYS A 305 7.16 18.74 13.60
CA LYS A 305 7.52 17.77 12.56
C LYS A 305 8.01 16.49 13.21
N LEU A 306 7.42 15.36 12.82
CA LEU A 306 7.90 14.03 13.19
C LEU A 306 8.55 13.42 11.95
N GLN A 307 9.87 13.20 12.01
CA GLN A 307 10.62 12.65 10.89
C GLN A 307 11.12 11.25 11.23
N TYR A 308 10.85 10.29 10.35
CA TYR A 308 11.44 8.98 10.41
C TYR A 308 12.67 8.92 9.49
N ARG A 309 13.80 8.45 10.01
CA ARG A 309 14.98 8.12 9.21
C ARG A 309 15.09 6.59 9.09
N PRO A 310 15.23 6.02 7.89
CA PRO A 310 15.26 4.57 7.68
C PRO A 310 16.27 3.78 8.54
N LEU A 311 17.37 4.43 8.97
CA LEU A 311 18.43 3.82 9.80
C LEU A 311 18.08 3.67 11.29
N SER A 312 16.87 4.05 11.72
CA SER A 312 16.55 4.25 13.15
C SER A 312 15.75 3.12 13.80
N ASN A 313 15.58 1.95 13.16
CA ASN A 313 14.82 0.82 13.72
C ASN A 313 13.44 1.22 14.31
N PHE A 314 12.62 1.96 13.57
CA PHE A 314 11.30 2.46 14.02
C PHE A 314 11.32 3.52 15.15
N ILE A 315 12.46 4.12 15.45
CA ILE A 315 12.53 5.30 16.33
C ILE A 315 12.10 6.53 15.53
N TRP A 316 11.02 7.17 15.98
CA TRP A 316 10.57 8.46 15.46
C TRP A 316 11.29 9.57 16.18
N ASP A 317 12.03 10.40 15.44
CA ASP A 317 12.63 11.60 16.00
C ASP A 317 11.60 12.74 15.94
N LEU A 318 11.29 13.30 17.10
CA LEU A 318 10.68 14.63 17.15
C LEU A 318 11.74 15.62 16.67
N ILE A 319 11.51 16.21 15.50
CA ILE A 319 12.39 17.23 14.96
C ILE A 319 11.66 18.57 15.09
N PRO A 320 12.09 19.44 16.02
CA PRO A 320 11.69 20.84 15.99
C PRO A 320 12.05 21.43 14.60
N GLY A 321 11.09 22.02 13.88
CA GLY A 321 11.33 22.48 12.50
C GLY A 321 12.16 23.77 12.42
N PHE A 322 13.20 23.79 11.56
CA PHE A 322 13.37 24.50 10.27
C PHE A 322 14.75 24.04 9.69
N PRO A 323 15.05 24.18 8.39
CA PRO A 323 16.06 23.35 7.73
C PRO A 323 17.47 23.70 8.19
N ARG A 324 18.30 22.66 8.35
CA ARG A 324 19.75 22.80 8.36
C ARG A 324 20.18 23.37 7.00
N ARG A 325 20.46 24.68 6.96
CA ARG A 325 21.21 25.45 5.94
C ARG A 325 20.42 25.98 4.73
N GLN A 326 20.15 27.29 4.76
CA GLN A 326 20.58 28.19 3.68
C GLN A 326 21.19 29.44 4.33
N GLN A 327 22.52 29.58 4.25
CA GLN A 327 23.20 30.81 4.62
C GLN A 327 22.95 31.84 3.51
N GLY A 328 22.41 33.02 3.87
CA GLY A 328 22.77 34.24 3.16
C GLY A 328 21.74 34.96 2.28
N GLN A 329 20.42 34.78 2.43
CA GLN A 329 19.46 35.71 1.82
C GLN A 329 18.33 36.12 2.78
N VAL A 330 18.27 37.42 3.07
CA VAL A 330 17.18 38.09 3.78
C VAL A 330 16.22 38.64 2.71
N LEU A 331 15.03 38.06 2.58
CA LEU A 331 13.97 38.61 1.73
C LEU A 331 13.28 39.78 2.47
N LYS A 332 13.21 40.95 1.80
CA LYS A 332 12.45 42.14 2.27
C LYS A 332 10.95 41.96 2.01
N LEU A 333 10.14 42.46 2.94
CA LEU A 333 8.74 42.10 3.20
C LEU A 333 7.68 42.75 2.28
N ASP A 334 8.07 43.38 1.17
CA ASP A 334 7.14 44.27 0.44
C ASP A 334 6.50 43.60 -0.80
N LYS A 335 6.71 42.29 -1.02
CA LYS A 335 6.20 41.56 -2.20
C LYS A 335 5.85 40.09 -1.91
N LEU A 336 4.82 39.81 -1.12
CA LEU A 336 4.27 38.46 -0.98
C LEU A 336 2.89 38.33 -1.65
N PRO A 337 2.68 37.35 -2.56
CA PRO A 337 1.36 37.01 -3.07
C PRO A 337 0.53 36.24 -2.04
N ARG A 338 -0.80 36.30 -2.19
CA ARG A 338 -1.84 35.74 -1.33
C ARG A 338 -1.67 34.24 -1.04
N ARG A 339 -1.01 33.89 0.07
CA ARG A 339 -1.22 32.69 0.92
C ARG A 339 -0.40 32.89 2.20
N CYS A 340 -1.09 33.04 3.33
CA CYS A 340 -0.50 33.37 4.61
C CYS A 340 -0.20 32.08 5.39
N TYR A 341 1.02 31.92 5.89
CA TYR A 341 1.37 30.97 6.94
C TYR A 341 1.95 31.80 8.10
N ILE A 342 1.39 31.66 9.31
CA ILE A 342 1.84 32.34 10.53
C ILE A 342 2.16 31.30 11.57
N GLU A 343 3.21 31.56 12.32
CA GLU A 343 3.92 30.61 13.14
C GLU A 343 4.52 31.55 14.29
N ALA A 344 4.81 31.16 15.57
CA ALA A 344 5.39 31.94 16.72
C ALA A 344 6.59 31.30 17.55
N ILE A 345 7.80 31.91 17.71
CA ILE A 345 8.92 31.41 18.60
C ILE A 345 9.18 32.34 19.81
N LEU A 346 9.35 31.77 21.01
CA LEU A 346 9.92 32.41 22.22
C LEU A 346 11.22 31.71 22.67
N ASN A 347 12.14 32.52 23.20
CA ASN A 347 13.53 32.18 23.57
C ASN A 347 13.59 31.34 24.88
N PRO A 348 14.49 30.35 25.05
CA PRO A 348 14.41 29.36 26.14
C PRO A 348 14.81 29.82 27.56
N HIS A 349 14.92 31.13 27.83
CA HIS A 349 15.48 31.61 29.11
C HIS A 349 14.58 32.54 29.93
N GLN A 350 13.26 32.50 29.73
CA GLN A 350 12.34 33.13 30.68
C GLN A 350 11.28 32.14 31.14
N THR A 351 11.31 31.87 32.45
CA THR A 351 10.23 31.22 33.20
C THR A 351 8.96 32.04 33.05
N ILE A 352 7.92 31.45 32.48
CA ILE A 352 6.59 32.05 32.40
C ILE A 352 5.94 31.90 33.78
N SER A 353 5.58 33.02 34.41
CA SER A 353 4.73 33.04 35.62
C SER A 353 3.27 32.77 35.25
N GLU A 354 2.52 32.22 36.20
CA GLU A 354 1.11 31.78 36.05
C GLU A 354 0.10 32.89 35.68
N GLU A 355 0.49 34.15 35.59
CA GLU A 355 -0.41 35.27 35.24
C GLU A 355 -0.71 35.40 33.73
N CYS A 356 -0.33 34.43 32.89
CA CYS A 356 -0.51 34.48 31.43
C CYS A 356 -1.38 33.37 30.82
N LEU A 357 -2.12 32.60 31.63
CA LEU A 357 -3.31 31.85 31.16
C LEU A 357 -4.54 32.75 31.27
#